data_AF-A0A2E0QUU7-F1
#
_entry.id   AF-A0A2E0QUU7-F1
#
_cell.length_a   1.000
_cell.length_b   1.000
_cell.length_c   1.000
_cell.angle_alpha   90.00
_cell.angle_beta   90.00
_cell.angle_gamma   90.00
#
_symmetry.space_group_name_H-M   'P 1'
#
loop_
_entity.id
_entity.type
_entity.pdbx_description
1 polymer ?
#
loop_
_entity_poly.entity_id
_entity_poly.type
_entity_poly.pdbx_seq_one_letter_code
_entity_poly.pdbx_strand_id
1 'polypeptide(L)'
;MRKIALWSSVGVFAILIAGYLALTVGTRPFIPKWWDEFEVGMPMIEAYKKLEGREYREMIDGSWHGPGIHIEKTVGFRNWEITLYQEKGEISEISLGHHDAHWGWIYQARLKWSEWVYRLKQIFPNPNMAPDPFALSLPKLP
;
A
#
# COMPACT_ATOMS: atom_id res chain seq x y z
N MET A 1 5.60 43.00 -2.55
CA MET A 1 5.63 41.66 -3.19
C MET A 1 6.44 40.62 -2.39
N ARG A 2 7.72 40.84 -2.06
CA ARG A 2 8.56 39.85 -1.33
C ARG A 2 7.95 39.32 -0.01
N LYS A 3 7.35 40.18 0.81
CA LYS A 3 6.71 39.77 2.08
C LYS A 3 5.48 38.86 1.86
N ILE A 4 4.68 39.14 0.83
CA ILE A 4 3.49 38.33 0.52
C ILE A 4 3.93 36.94 0.07
N ALA A 5 4.91 36.85 -0.84
CA ALA A 5 5.45 35.57 -1.29
C ALA A 5 6.00 34.73 -0.13
N LEU A 6 6.74 35.34 0.81
CA LEU A 6 7.25 34.65 2.00
C LEU A 6 6.11 34.08 2.85
N TRP A 7 5.09 34.88 3.17
CA TRP A 7 3.95 34.44 3.98
C TRP A 7 3.12 33.36 3.28
N SER A 8 2.96 33.45 1.96
CA SER A 8 2.32 32.40 1.17
C SER A 8 3.11 31.09 1.22
N SER A 9 4.44 31.13 1.08
CA SER A 9 5.28 29.93 1.18
C SER A 9 5.22 29.29 2.56
N VAL A 10 5.27 30.10 3.63
CA VAL A 10 5.13 29.61 5.01
C VAL A 10 3.76 28.99 5.23
N GLY A 11 2.69 29.62 4.72
CA GLY A 11 1.33 29.10 4.82
C GLY A 11 1.16 27.76 4.11
N VAL A 12 1.66 27.62 2.88
CA VAL A 12 1.64 26.34 2.15
C VAL A 12 2.42 25.28 2.90
N PHE A 13 3.62 25.61 3.40
CA PHE A 13 4.43 24.67 4.17
C PHE A 13 3.74 24.19 5.45
N ALA A 14 3.09 25.11 6.18
CA ALA A 14 2.30 24.77 7.37
C ALA A 14 1.12 23.85 7.04
N ILE A 15 0.40 24.11 5.94
CA ILE A 15 -0.71 23.26 5.47
C ILE A 15 -0.18 21.86 5.11
N LEU A 16 0.96 21.76 4.43
CA LEU A 16 1.57 20.48 4.07
C LEU A 16 1.98 19.69 5.31
N ILE A 17 2.59 20.32 6.31
CA ILE A 17 2.94 19.66 7.59
C ILE A 17 1.67 19.20 8.30
N ALA A 18 0.67 20.07 8.44
CA ALA A 18 -0.58 19.72 9.12
C ALA A 18 -1.30 18.58 8.40
N GLY A 19 -1.35 18.60 7.07
CA GLY A 19 -1.87 17.52 6.24
C GLY A 19 -1.11 16.21 6.43
N TYR A 20 0.22 16.25 6.42
CA TYR A 20 1.06 15.08 6.66
C TYR A 20 0.85 14.48 8.06
N LEU A 21 0.77 15.32 9.10
CA LEU A 21 0.51 14.88 10.47
C LEU A 21 -0.90 14.29 10.63
N ALA A 22 -1.91 14.91 9.99
CA ALA A 22 -3.26 14.37 9.96
C ALA A 22 -3.33 13.01 9.25
N LEU A 23 -2.56 12.83 8.17
CA LEU A 23 -2.47 11.55 7.45
C LEU A 23 -1.68 10.48 8.23
N THR A 24 -0.64 10.87 8.98
CA THR A 24 0.24 9.93 9.69
C THR A 24 -0.26 9.58 11.08
N VAL A 25 -0.34 10.59 11.95
CA VAL A 25 -0.76 10.42 13.33
C VAL A 25 -2.27 10.27 13.41
N GLY A 26 -3.01 11.03 12.58
CA GLY A 26 -4.47 11.01 12.60
C GLY A 26 -5.09 9.69 12.14
N THR A 27 -4.38 8.87 11.36
CA THR A 27 -4.90 7.56 10.91
C THR A 27 -4.55 6.39 11.83
N ARG A 28 -3.59 6.57 12.77
CA ARG A 28 -3.16 5.54 13.72
C ARG A 28 -4.28 5.02 14.63
N PRO A 29 -5.21 5.85 15.16
CA PRO A 29 -6.32 5.37 16.00
C PRO A 29 -7.30 4.43 15.29
N PHE A 30 -7.24 4.37 13.96
CA PHE A 30 -8.11 3.51 13.14
C PHE A 30 -7.43 2.18 12.77
N ILE A 31 -6.18 1.96 13.20
CA ILE A 31 -5.55 0.65 13.14
C ILE A 31 -6.40 -0.31 13.98
N PRO A 32 -6.66 -1.54 13.50
CA PRO A 32 -7.44 -2.48 14.28
C PRO A 32 -6.72 -2.82 15.58
N LYS A 33 -7.40 -2.63 16.71
CA LYS A 33 -6.86 -2.95 18.05
C LYS A 33 -6.41 -4.40 18.18
N TRP A 34 -6.99 -5.28 17.37
CA TRP A 34 -6.64 -6.68 17.38
C TRP A 34 -5.22 -6.98 16.85
N TRP A 35 -4.55 -6.01 16.22
CA TRP A 35 -3.13 -6.11 15.86
C TRP A 35 -2.23 -6.20 17.10
N ASP A 36 -2.68 -5.62 18.23
CA ASP A 36 -1.96 -5.69 19.51
C ASP A 36 -2.06 -7.08 20.17
N GLU A 37 -2.83 -8.01 19.60
CA GLU A 37 -2.98 -9.36 20.12
C GLU A 37 -1.84 -10.30 19.71
N PHE A 38 -0.96 -9.88 18.79
CA PHE A 38 0.19 -10.67 18.35
C PHE A 38 1.43 -10.33 19.19
N GLU A 39 2.19 -11.36 19.55
CA GLU A 39 3.37 -11.22 20.39
C GLU A 39 4.51 -12.07 19.83
N VAL A 40 5.74 -11.60 20.02
CA VAL A 40 6.94 -12.38 19.70
C VAL A 40 6.99 -13.64 20.57
N GLY A 41 7.31 -14.78 19.96
CA GLY A 41 7.26 -16.10 20.58
C GLY A 41 5.91 -16.82 20.45
N MET A 42 4.87 -16.15 19.93
CA MET A 42 3.60 -16.81 19.66
C MET A 42 3.75 -17.87 18.56
N PRO A 43 3.21 -19.08 18.74
CA PRO A 43 3.17 -20.08 17.67
C PRO A 43 2.40 -19.54 16.45
N MET A 44 2.94 -19.71 15.25
CA MET A 44 2.30 -19.20 14.03
C MET A 44 0.89 -19.76 13.82
N ILE A 45 0.65 -21.01 14.23
CA ILE A 45 -0.68 -21.64 14.19
C ILE A 45 -1.69 -20.86 15.05
N GLU A 46 -1.26 -20.34 16.20
CA GLU A 46 -2.11 -19.49 17.03
C GLU A 46 -2.37 -18.14 16.36
N ALA A 47 -1.35 -17.54 15.75
CA ALA A 47 -1.49 -16.31 14.98
C ALA A 47 -2.51 -16.46 13.84
N TYR A 48 -2.45 -17.56 13.08
CA TYR A 48 -3.43 -17.87 12.03
C TYR A 48 -4.85 -18.00 12.58
N LYS A 49 -5.03 -18.69 13.71
CA LYS A 49 -6.35 -18.79 14.36
C LYS A 49 -6.91 -17.43 14.76
N LYS A 50 -6.05 -16.50 15.22
CA LYS A 50 -6.48 -15.13 15.52
C LYS A 50 -6.88 -14.35 14.27
N LEU A 51 -6.40 -14.73 13.09
CA LEU A 51 -6.76 -14.10 11.81
C LEU A 51 -8.07 -14.65 11.23
N GLU A 52 -8.49 -15.86 11.62
CA GLU A 52 -9.73 -16.45 11.11
C GLU A 52 -10.95 -15.54 11.32
N GLY A 53 -11.70 -15.32 10.24
CA GLY A 53 -12.91 -14.47 10.26
C GLY A 53 -12.64 -12.96 10.29
N ARG A 54 -11.38 -12.52 10.20
CA ARG A 54 -11.03 -11.10 10.11
C ARG A 54 -10.95 -10.66 8.65
N GLU A 55 -11.35 -9.42 8.39
CA GLU A 55 -11.13 -8.80 7.09
C GLU A 55 -9.68 -8.29 7.02
N TYR A 56 -8.84 -9.02 6.32
CA TYR A 56 -7.47 -8.63 6.00
C TYR A 56 -7.08 -9.11 4.60
N ARG A 57 -6.09 -8.44 4.01
CA ARG A 57 -5.42 -8.96 2.83
C ARG A 57 -4.19 -9.73 3.30
N GLU A 58 -4.18 -11.03 3.05
CA GLU A 58 -3.00 -11.87 3.21
C GLU A 58 -2.13 -11.76 1.96
N MET A 59 -0.86 -11.39 2.12
CA MET A 59 0.14 -11.64 1.09
C MET A 59 0.96 -12.85 1.51
N ILE A 60 0.58 -14.01 0.99
CA ILE A 60 1.35 -15.24 1.13
C ILE A 60 2.43 -15.20 0.03
N ASP A 61 3.68 -15.20 0.48
CA ASP A 61 4.90 -15.48 -0.31
C ASP A 61 5.67 -14.29 -0.94
N GLY A 62 6.99 -14.35 -0.77
CA GLY A 62 7.99 -13.66 -1.59
C GLY A 62 8.22 -12.17 -1.40
N SER A 63 7.71 -11.52 -0.34
CA SER A 63 8.05 -10.12 -0.09
C SER A 63 9.54 -9.97 0.23
N TRP A 64 10.13 -8.81 -0.06
CA TRP A 64 11.52 -8.41 0.26
C TRP A 64 11.91 -8.61 1.74
N HIS A 65 10.98 -9.03 2.58
CA HIS A 65 11.05 -9.07 4.01
C HIS A 65 11.24 -10.49 4.59
N GLY A 66 11.10 -11.57 3.80
CA GLY A 66 11.34 -12.96 4.27
C GLY A 66 10.07 -13.74 4.64
N PRO A 67 10.21 -14.95 5.23
CA PRO A 67 9.07 -15.81 5.55
C PRO A 67 8.24 -15.26 6.73
N GLY A 68 6.94 -15.09 6.52
CA GLY A 68 6.02 -14.55 7.53
C GLY A 68 4.61 -14.30 7.01
N ILE A 69 3.74 -13.79 7.89
CA ILE A 69 2.40 -13.31 7.50
C ILE A 69 2.47 -11.81 7.31
N HIS A 70 2.04 -11.33 6.15
CA HIS A 70 1.88 -9.91 5.89
C HIS A 70 0.40 -9.55 5.82
N ILE A 71 -0.02 -8.63 6.68
CA ILE A 71 -1.41 -8.20 6.87
C ILE A 71 -1.49 -6.72 6.52
N GLU A 72 -2.31 -6.39 5.54
CA GLU A 72 -2.52 -5.00 5.11
C GLU A 72 -3.95 -4.54 5.43
N LYS A 73 -4.08 -3.28 5.90
CA LYS A 73 -5.37 -2.59 6.01
C LYS A 73 -5.30 -1.15 5.55
N THR A 74 -6.21 -0.77 4.66
CA THR A 74 -6.37 0.61 4.22
C THR A 74 -7.24 1.41 5.20
N VAL A 75 -6.73 2.55 5.65
CA VAL A 75 -7.47 3.58 6.41
C VAL A 75 -7.31 4.91 5.69
N GLY A 76 -8.39 5.41 5.10
CA GLY A 76 -8.37 6.65 4.31
C GLY A 76 -7.43 6.52 3.10
N PHE A 77 -6.40 7.37 3.04
CA PHE A 77 -5.39 7.39 1.96
C PHE A 77 -4.12 6.58 2.32
N ARG A 78 -4.17 5.80 3.40
CA ARG A 78 -3.00 5.12 3.94
C ARG A 78 -3.22 3.62 4.02
N ASN A 79 -2.21 2.85 3.67
CA ASN A 79 -2.14 1.44 3.96
C ASN A 79 -1.26 1.25 5.18
N TRP A 80 -1.85 0.67 6.22
CA TRP A 80 -1.14 0.15 7.36
C TRP A 80 -0.79 -1.31 7.09
N GLU A 81 0.39 -1.71 7.51
CA GLU A 81 0.86 -3.08 7.36
C GLU A 81 1.44 -3.58 8.67
N ILE A 82 1.16 -4.83 9.00
CA ILE A 82 1.85 -5.57 10.06
C ILE A 82 2.42 -6.83 9.44
N THR A 83 3.71 -7.05 9.66
CA THR A 83 4.42 -8.25 9.23
C THR A 83 4.83 -9.05 10.45
N LEU A 84 4.39 -10.31 10.49
CA LEU A 84 4.73 -11.28 11.52
C LEU A 84 5.78 -12.22 10.93
N TYR A 85 7.06 -12.00 11.25
CA TYR A 85 8.14 -12.84 10.76
C TYR A 85 8.16 -14.16 11.50
N GLN A 86 8.47 -15.24 10.77
CA GLN A 86 8.48 -16.58 11.31
C GLN A 86 9.91 -17.12 11.44
N GLU A 87 10.24 -17.67 12.61
CA GLU A 87 11.41 -18.52 12.81
C GLU A 87 11.01 -19.76 13.61
N LYS A 88 11.40 -20.96 13.16
CA LYS A 88 11.15 -22.24 13.87
C LYS A 88 9.69 -22.52 14.26
N GLY A 89 8.73 -21.94 13.55
CA GLY A 89 7.29 -22.15 13.83
C GLY A 89 6.64 -21.09 14.72
N GLU A 90 7.40 -20.12 15.19
CA GLU A 90 6.95 -19.05 16.09
C GLU A 90 7.20 -17.67 15.45
N ILE A 91 6.48 -16.66 15.93
CA ILE A 91 6.73 -15.27 15.57
C ILE A 91 8.09 -14.86 16.14
N SER A 92 9.06 -14.54 15.30
CA SER A 92 10.38 -14.04 15.74
C SER A 92 10.43 -12.53 15.86
N GLU A 93 9.68 -11.82 15.01
CA GLU A 93 9.66 -10.36 14.94
C GLU A 93 8.30 -9.88 14.44
N ILE A 94 7.88 -8.71 14.95
CA ILE A 94 6.68 -8.01 14.50
C ILE A 94 7.11 -6.64 14.00
N SER A 95 6.89 -6.37 12.72
CA SER A 95 7.14 -5.07 12.11
C SER A 95 5.83 -4.38 11.78
N LEU A 96 5.68 -3.15 12.27
CA LEU A 96 4.55 -2.28 11.94
C LEU A 96 5.04 -1.20 10.97
N GLY A 97 4.46 -1.21 9.77
CA GLY A 97 4.77 -0.26 8.72
C GLY A 97 3.54 0.56 8.32
N HIS A 98 3.81 1.55 7.49
CA HIS A 98 2.77 2.15 6.69
C HIS A 98 3.36 2.58 5.35
N HIS A 99 2.55 2.50 4.31
CA HIS A 99 2.87 3.11 3.03
C HIS A 99 1.65 3.86 2.50
N ASP A 100 1.93 4.87 1.70
CA ASP A 100 0.89 5.72 1.13
C ASP A 100 0.10 4.89 0.08
N ALA A 101 -1.23 4.79 0.24
CA ALA A 101 -2.11 3.99 -0.62
C ALA A 101 -2.10 4.46 -2.09
N HIS A 102 -1.52 5.64 -2.32
CA HIS A 102 -1.25 6.26 -3.60
C HIS A 102 -0.48 5.34 -4.55
N TRP A 103 0.40 4.46 -4.07
CA TRP A 103 1.07 3.48 -4.94
C TRP A 103 0.09 2.47 -5.54
N GLY A 104 -0.88 2.00 -4.76
CA GLY A 104 -1.96 1.14 -5.24
C GLY A 104 -2.89 1.86 -6.23
N TRP A 105 -3.22 3.13 -5.98
CA TRP A 105 -4.10 3.90 -6.86
C TRP A 105 -3.42 4.36 -8.15
N ILE A 106 -2.16 4.79 -8.10
CA ILE A 106 -1.38 5.11 -9.30
C ILE A 106 -1.19 3.85 -10.14
N TYR A 107 -0.93 2.70 -9.49
CA TYR A 107 -0.85 1.42 -10.19
C TYR A 107 -2.19 1.00 -10.81
N GLN A 108 -3.31 1.12 -10.09
CA GLN A 108 -4.63 0.82 -10.64
C GLN A 108 -5.08 1.79 -11.73
N ALA A 109 -4.79 3.09 -11.57
CA ALA A 109 -5.05 4.10 -12.61
C ALA A 109 -4.24 3.80 -13.87
N ARG A 110 -2.97 3.39 -13.71
CA ARG A 110 -2.13 2.91 -14.81
C ARG A 110 -2.75 1.69 -15.49
N LEU A 111 -3.20 0.69 -14.74
CA LEU A 111 -3.83 -0.51 -15.32
C LEU A 111 -5.10 -0.16 -16.11
N LYS A 112 -5.98 0.68 -15.57
CA LYS A 112 -7.20 1.13 -16.26
C LYS A 112 -6.89 1.94 -17.52
N TRP A 113 -5.85 2.79 -17.47
CA TRP A 113 -5.39 3.53 -18.64
C TRP A 113 -4.88 2.60 -19.74
N SER A 114 -4.02 1.63 -19.39
CA SER A 114 -3.51 0.64 -20.33
C SER A 114 -4.63 -0.20 -20.95
N GLU A 115 -5.64 -0.60 -20.18
CA GLU A 115 -6.81 -1.31 -20.69
C GLU A 115 -7.64 -0.45 -21.66
N TRP A 116 -7.87 0.82 -21.33
CA TRP A 116 -8.59 1.74 -22.19
C TRP A 116 -7.87 1.99 -23.52
N VAL A 117 -6.55 2.19 -23.49
CA VAL A 117 -5.71 2.31 -24.69
C VAL A 117 -5.76 1.03 -25.54
N TYR A 118 -5.72 -0.14 -24.91
CA TYR A 118 -5.85 -1.43 -25.62
C TYR A 118 -7.20 -1.55 -26.35
N ARG A 119 -8.31 -1.24 -25.67
CA ARG A 119 -9.65 -1.24 -26.27
C ARG A 119 -9.76 -0.26 -27.44
N LEU A 120 -9.18 0.94 -27.31
CA LEU A 120 -9.13 1.90 -28.41
C LEU A 120 -8.36 1.38 -29.62
N LYS A 121 -7.25 0.66 -29.43
CA LYS A 121 -6.49 0.04 -30.54
C LYS A 121 -7.29 -1.04 -31.27
N GLN A 122 -8.17 -1.75 -30.57
CA GLN A 122 -9.08 -2.73 -31.22
C GLN A 122 -10.16 -2.05 -32.06
N ILE A 123 -10.67 -0.89 -31.62
CA ILE A 123 -11.74 -0.16 -32.30
C ILE A 123 -11.18 0.70 -33.46
N PHE A 124 -10.00 1.29 -33.27
CA PHE A 124 -9.34 2.18 -34.23
C PHE A 124 -7.89 1.71 -34.45
N PRO A 125 -7.67 0.71 -35.31
CA PRO A 125 -6.32 0.25 -35.63
C PRO A 125 -5.59 1.35 -36.43
N ASN A 126 -4.85 2.22 -35.73
CA ASN A 126 -4.00 3.22 -36.36
C ASN A 126 -2.53 2.75 -36.35
N PRO A 127 -1.91 2.50 -37.51
CA PRO A 127 -0.53 2.02 -37.60
C PRO A 127 0.53 3.06 -37.18
N ASN A 128 0.17 4.33 -37.00
CA ASN A 128 1.10 5.42 -36.68
C ASN A 128 1.02 5.92 -35.22
N MET A 129 0.27 5.25 -34.35
CA MET A 129 0.17 5.62 -32.94
C MET A 129 1.47 5.27 -32.22
N ALA A 130 2.07 6.23 -31.51
CA ALA A 130 3.32 6.02 -30.76
C ALA A 130 3.21 4.77 -29.86
N PRO A 131 4.26 3.95 -29.74
CA PRO A 131 4.27 2.82 -28.82
C PRO A 131 3.95 3.34 -27.42
N ASP A 132 3.15 2.57 -26.67
CA ASP A 132 2.86 2.92 -25.28
C ASP A 132 4.19 3.02 -24.53
N PRO A 133 4.57 4.20 -24.00
CA PRO A 133 5.84 4.39 -23.31
C PRO A 133 5.95 3.54 -22.03
N PHE A 134 4.83 2.91 -21.62
CA PHE A 134 4.72 2.02 -20.47
C PHE A 134 4.48 0.55 -20.85
N ALA A 135 4.64 0.18 -22.12
CA ALA A 135 4.64 -1.19 -22.61
C ALA A 135 5.88 -1.97 -22.15
N LEU A 136 6.03 -2.12 -20.84
CA LEU A 136 6.72 -3.27 -20.30
C LEU A 136 5.77 -4.45 -20.43
N SER A 137 6.26 -5.52 -21.05
CA SER A 137 5.57 -6.79 -21.25
C SER A 137 4.76 -7.14 -20.00
N LEU A 138 3.43 -7.04 -20.10
CA LEU A 138 2.55 -7.68 -19.13
C LEU A 138 2.96 -9.16 -19.08
N PRO A 139 3.18 -9.74 -17.89
CA PRO A 139 3.42 -11.18 -17.81
C PRO A 139 2.23 -11.86 -18.49
N LYS A 140 2.53 -12.76 -19.44
CA LYS A 140 1.51 -13.57 -20.09
C LYS A 140 0.83 -14.37 -18.98
N LEU A 141 -0.43 -14.05 -18.69
CA LEU A 141 -1.27 -14.91 -17.87
C LEU A 141 -1.45 -16.24 -18.63
N PRO A 142 -1.41 -17.38 -17.91
CA PRO A 142 -1.63 -18.71 -18.50
C PRO A 142 -3.03 -18.85 -19.10
#